data_AF-A0A8D4UVW8-F1
#
_entry.id   AF-A0A8D4UVW8-F1
#
_cell.length_a   1.000
_cell.length_b   1.000
_cell.length_c   1.000
_cell.angle_alpha   90.00
_cell.angle_beta   90.00
_cell.angle_gamma   90.00
#
_symmetry.space_group_name_H-M   'P 1'
#
loop_
_entity.id
_entity.type
_entity.pdbx_description
1 polymer ?
#
loop_
_entity_poly.entity_id
_entity_poly.type
_entity_poly.pdbx_seq_one_letter_code
_entity_poly.pdbx_strand_id
1 'polypeptide(L)'
;MHFLAYYDGDDFCGFTYTVENEDMVFVLYLAVNDEIRSKGYGTAILTDLKARASGRGVALNIEPLDPHAANSEQRVRRLDFYRRNGFFSTDYNLIDGGDRYLILCTKEDFPVEDYIRVIKRISFGLHVPNVERVK
;
A
#
# COMPACT_ATOMS: atom_id res chain seq x y z
N MET A 1 -14.96 -1.20 -1.46
CA MET A 1 -13.80 -2.03 -1.85
C MET A 1 -13.82 -2.07 -3.36
N HIS A 2 -12.67 -1.91 -4.01
CA HIS A 2 -12.59 -1.84 -5.47
C HIS A 2 -11.50 -2.77 -5.97
N PHE A 3 -11.85 -3.63 -6.91
CA PHE A 3 -10.91 -4.45 -7.65
C PHE A 3 -10.81 -3.88 -9.06
N LEU A 4 -9.63 -3.40 -9.45
CA LEU A 4 -9.39 -2.80 -10.75
C LEU A 4 -8.28 -3.55 -11.47
N ALA A 5 -8.55 -3.97 -12.69
CA ALA A 5 -7.54 -4.47 -13.62
C ALA A 5 -7.11 -3.35 -14.57
N TYR A 6 -5.81 -3.30 -14.87
CA TYR A 6 -5.20 -2.31 -15.74
C TYR A 6 -4.70 -2.99 -17.01
N TYR A 7 -5.00 -2.36 -18.15
CA TYR A 7 -4.63 -2.85 -19.47
C TYR A 7 -3.99 -1.74 -20.30
N ASP A 8 -3.10 -2.13 -21.20
CA ASP A 8 -2.51 -1.31 -22.25
C ASP A 8 -2.92 -1.91 -23.59
N GLY A 9 -4.02 -1.38 -24.16
CA GLY A 9 -4.73 -2.08 -25.23
C GLY A 9 -5.33 -3.39 -24.71
N ASP A 10 -4.95 -4.51 -25.32
CA ASP A 10 -5.39 -5.86 -24.95
C ASP A 10 -4.45 -6.53 -23.92
N ASP A 11 -3.29 -5.92 -23.63
CA ASP A 11 -2.29 -6.49 -22.73
C ASP A 11 -2.62 -6.22 -21.26
N PHE A 12 -2.70 -7.28 -20.45
CA PHE A 12 -2.91 -7.17 -19.01
C PHE A 12 -1.64 -6.65 -18.31
N CYS A 13 -1.74 -5.49 -17.66
CA CYS A 13 -0.62 -4.83 -16.99
C CYS A 13 -0.55 -5.09 -15.49
N GLY A 14 -1.66 -5.37 -14.83
CA GLY A 14 -1.70 -5.55 -13.39
C GLY A 14 -3.07 -5.27 -12.79
N PHE A 15 -3.15 -5.32 -11.47
CA PHE A 15 -4.38 -5.04 -10.76
C PHE A 15 -4.13 -4.36 -9.41
N THR A 16 -5.18 -3.73 -8.90
CA THR A 16 -5.26 -3.25 -7.53
C THR A 16 -6.49 -3.82 -6.84
N TYR A 17 -6.36 -4.09 -5.55
CA TYR A 17 -7.50 -4.30 -4.67
C TYR A 17 -7.42 -3.32 -3.52
N THR A 18 -8.40 -2.43 -3.43
CA THR A 18 -8.40 -1.32 -2.47
C THR A 18 -9.63 -1.31 -1.57
N VAL A 19 -9.45 -0.77 -0.38
CA VAL A 19 -10.52 -0.46 0.56
C VAL A 19 -10.42 1.00 0.92
N GLU A 20 -11.54 1.70 0.95
CA GLU A 20 -11.54 3.14 1.15
C GLU A 20 -12.60 3.59 2.14
N ASN A 21 -12.36 4.77 2.68
CA ASN A 21 -13.29 5.58 3.44
C ASN A 21 -13.20 7.05 2.97
N GLU A 22 -13.78 7.97 3.73
CA GLU A 22 -13.85 9.40 3.39
C GLU A 22 -12.46 10.08 3.38
N ASP A 23 -11.49 9.55 4.14
CA ASP A 23 -10.20 10.19 4.36
C ASP A 23 -9.03 9.51 3.63
N MET A 24 -9.17 8.23 3.27
CA MET A 24 -8.11 7.47 2.63
C MET A 24 -8.54 6.32 1.72
N VAL A 25 -7.59 5.90 0.89
CA VAL A 25 -7.60 4.67 0.10
C VAL A 25 -6.46 3.76 0.59
N PHE A 26 -6.80 2.62 1.16
CA PHE A 26 -5.85 1.58 1.51
C PHE A 26 -5.70 0.59 0.36
N VAL A 27 -4.46 0.34 -0.06
CA VAL A 27 -4.11 -0.64 -1.08
C VAL A 27 -3.80 -1.97 -0.39
N LEU A 28 -4.75 -2.91 -0.47
CA LEU A 28 -4.58 -4.25 0.06
C LEU A 28 -3.69 -5.09 -0.85
N TYR A 29 -3.90 -5.01 -2.16
CA TYR A 29 -3.01 -5.61 -3.16
C TYR A 29 -2.71 -4.63 -4.30
N LEU A 30 -1.44 -4.63 -4.72
CA LEU A 30 -0.95 -4.06 -5.96
C LEU A 30 -0.04 -5.10 -6.60
N ALA A 31 -0.40 -5.57 -7.79
CA ALA A 31 0.44 -6.46 -8.57
C ALA A 31 0.58 -5.91 -9.99
N VAL A 32 1.80 -5.98 -10.51
CA VAL A 32 2.13 -5.62 -11.89
C VAL A 32 2.60 -6.88 -12.58
N ASN A 33 2.09 -7.13 -13.79
CA ASN A 33 2.48 -8.27 -14.61
C ASN A 33 4.01 -8.26 -14.82
N ASP A 34 4.65 -9.35 -14.43
CA ASP A 34 6.10 -9.47 -14.42
C ASP A 34 6.73 -9.76 -15.78
N GLU A 35 5.95 -10.31 -16.70
CA GLU A 35 6.36 -10.60 -18.08
C GLU A 35 6.53 -9.32 -18.92
N ILE A 36 5.87 -8.23 -18.55
CA ILE A 36 5.94 -6.93 -19.24
C ILE A 36 6.57 -5.82 -18.37
N ARG A 37 7.43 -6.21 -17.43
CA ARG A 37 8.12 -5.30 -16.48
C ARG A 37 8.92 -4.19 -17.14
N SER A 38 9.29 -3.20 -16.32
CA SER A 38 10.16 -2.06 -16.68
C SER A 38 9.59 -1.06 -17.69
N LYS A 39 8.28 -1.12 -17.99
CA LYS A 39 7.57 -0.12 -18.80
C LYS A 39 6.94 1.03 -18.01
N GLY A 40 7.07 1.02 -16.67
CA GLY A 40 6.52 2.07 -15.81
C GLY A 40 5.08 1.87 -15.34
N TYR A 41 4.45 0.72 -15.61
CA TYR A 41 3.05 0.46 -15.22
C TYR A 41 2.79 0.60 -13.71
N GLY A 42 3.70 0.17 -12.84
CA GLY A 42 3.53 0.36 -11.39
C GLY A 42 3.39 1.83 -11.00
N THR A 43 4.20 2.71 -11.60
CA THR A 43 4.10 4.17 -11.39
C THR A 43 2.81 4.73 -11.98
N ALA A 44 2.40 4.27 -13.17
CA ALA A 44 1.15 4.69 -13.79
C ALA A 44 -0.08 4.30 -12.95
N ILE A 45 -0.12 3.07 -12.44
CA ILE A 45 -1.18 2.57 -11.55
C ILE A 45 -1.23 3.39 -10.25
N LEU A 46 -0.08 3.65 -9.62
CA LEU A 46 -0.04 4.49 -8.42
C LEU A 46 -0.46 5.93 -8.71
N THR A 47 -0.19 6.44 -9.91
CA THR A 47 -0.63 7.78 -10.34
C THR A 47 -2.14 7.84 -10.49
N ASP A 48 -2.76 6.84 -11.15
CA ASP A 48 -4.22 6.71 -11.25
C ASP A 48 -4.88 6.54 -9.87
N LEU A 49 -4.32 5.71 -8.99
CA LEU A 49 -4.82 5.56 -7.61
C LEU A 49 -4.82 6.90 -6.85
N LYS A 50 -3.74 7.68 -6.93
CA LYS A 50 -3.65 9.00 -6.28
C LYS A 50 -4.66 9.99 -6.88
N ALA A 51 -4.90 9.95 -8.19
CA ALA A 51 -5.92 10.77 -8.83
C ALA A 51 -7.34 10.42 -8.32
N ARG A 52 -7.67 9.12 -8.25
CA ARG A 52 -8.95 8.61 -7.70
C ARG A 52 -9.11 8.88 -6.21
N ALA A 53 -8.01 8.95 -5.46
CA ALA A 53 -8.04 9.35 -4.06
C ALA A 53 -8.48 10.82 -3.90
N SER A 54 -8.34 11.65 -4.95
CA SER A 54 -8.86 13.03 -4.98
C SER A 54 -8.43 13.86 -3.75
N GLY A 55 -7.15 13.77 -3.39
CA GLY A 55 -6.58 14.47 -2.23
C GLY A 55 -6.64 13.71 -0.90
N ARG A 56 -7.36 12.57 -0.84
CA ARG A 56 -7.29 11.61 0.27
C ARG A 56 -5.91 10.93 0.32
N GLY A 57 -5.52 10.44 1.49
CA GLY A 57 -4.27 9.70 1.64
C GLY A 57 -4.35 8.33 0.93
N VAL A 58 -3.30 7.91 0.23
CA VAL A 58 -3.16 6.53 -0.24
C VAL A 58 -2.19 5.81 0.68
N ALA A 59 -2.63 4.75 1.33
CA ALA A 59 -1.85 4.01 2.31
C ALA A 59 -1.65 2.54 1.90
N LEU A 60 -0.52 1.96 2.30
CA LEU A 60 -0.21 0.56 2.09
C LEU A 60 0.81 0.07 3.13
N ASN A 61 0.94 -1.25 3.23
CA ASN A 61 1.86 -1.90 4.14
C ASN A 61 3.02 -2.51 3.38
N ILE A 62 4.25 -2.36 3.89
CA ILE A 62 5.42 -3.11 3.39
C ILE A 62 6.09 -3.85 4.53
N GLU A 63 6.79 -4.92 4.20
CA GLU A 63 7.67 -5.61 5.15
C GLU A 63 8.74 -4.61 5.68
N PRO A 64 9.06 -4.65 6.98
CA PRO A 64 10.08 -3.81 7.58
C PRO A 64 11.44 -4.16 6.98
N LEU A 65 12.31 -3.16 6.91
CA LEU A 65 13.70 -3.38 6.51
C LEU A 65 14.38 -4.26 7.56
N ASP A 66 14.84 -5.42 7.10
CA ASP A 66 15.61 -6.35 7.90
C ASP A 66 16.83 -6.79 7.06
N PRO A 67 18.05 -6.35 7.42
CA PRO A 67 19.27 -6.74 6.73
C PRO A 67 19.54 -8.25 6.76
N HIS A 68 18.97 -8.98 7.72
CA HIS A 68 19.14 -10.42 7.89
C HIS A 68 18.07 -11.24 7.16
N ALA A 69 17.02 -10.61 6.62
CA ALA A 69 16.00 -11.31 5.85
C ALA A 69 16.57 -11.78 4.50
N ALA A 70 16.18 -12.99 4.08
CA ALA A 70 16.58 -13.56 2.79
C ALA A 70 16.18 -12.68 1.57
N ASN A 71 15.15 -11.84 1.73
CA ASN A 71 14.67 -10.92 0.71
C ASN A 71 14.99 -9.44 1.01
N SER A 72 16.03 -9.15 1.83
CA SER A 72 16.39 -7.79 2.28
C SER A 72 16.52 -6.78 1.14
N GLU A 73 17.22 -7.13 0.05
CA GLU A 73 17.35 -6.27 -1.13
C GLU A 73 16.00 -5.94 -1.79
N GLN A 74 15.08 -6.90 -1.82
CA GLN A 74 13.75 -6.70 -2.40
C GLN A 74 12.92 -5.74 -1.54
N ARG A 75 13.05 -5.83 -0.20
CA ARG A 75 12.39 -4.91 0.73
C ARG A 75 12.85 -3.47 0.53
N VAL A 76 14.17 -3.26 0.38
CA VAL A 76 14.76 -1.94 0.07
C VAL A 76 14.23 -1.42 -1.27
N ARG A 77 14.28 -2.23 -2.34
CA ARG A 77 13.75 -1.83 -3.66
C ARG A 77 12.27 -1.46 -3.62
N ARG A 78 11.47 -2.18 -2.82
CA ARG A 78 10.04 -1.90 -2.65
C ARG A 78 9.81 -0.56 -1.94
N LEU A 79 10.55 -0.28 -0.87
CA LEU A 79 10.49 1.00 -0.18
C LEU A 79 10.89 2.15 -1.12
N ASP A 80 11.98 2.01 -1.86
CA ASP A 80 12.45 3.04 -2.79
C ASP A 80 11.46 3.28 -3.93
N PHE A 81 10.81 2.23 -4.43
CA PHE A 81 9.76 2.35 -5.44
C PHE A 81 8.59 3.20 -4.93
N TYR A 82 8.10 2.95 -3.71
CA TYR A 82 7.00 3.74 -3.15
C TYR A 82 7.44 5.18 -2.82
N ARG A 83 8.65 5.38 -2.30
CA ARG A 83 9.21 6.72 -2.05
C ARG A 83 9.29 7.57 -3.31
N ARG A 84 9.81 7.02 -4.41
CA ARG A 84 9.82 7.70 -5.73
C ARG A 84 8.41 8.02 -6.24
N ASN A 85 7.39 7.31 -5.76
CA ASN A 85 5.99 7.54 -6.10
C ASN A 85 5.25 8.44 -5.09
N GLY A 86 5.96 9.09 -4.17
CA GLY A 86 5.41 10.08 -3.24
C GLY A 86 4.81 9.49 -1.96
N PHE A 87 5.22 8.27 -1.58
CA PHE A 87 4.88 7.70 -0.28
C PHE A 87 5.96 8.01 0.76
N PHE A 88 5.52 8.34 1.96
CA PHE A 88 6.34 8.56 3.13
C PHE A 88 6.17 7.39 4.11
N SER A 89 7.23 7.07 4.83
CA SER A 89 7.14 6.17 5.98
C SER A 89 6.39 6.89 7.09
N THR A 90 5.33 6.26 7.61
CA THR A 90 4.64 6.78 8.79
C THR A 90 5.39 6.36 10.06
N ASP A 91 5.03 6.98 11.19
CA ASP A 91 5.47 6.54 12.52
C ASP A 91 4.73 5.28 12.99
N TYR A 92 4.09 4.50 12.12
CA TYR A 92 3.25 3.36 12.54
C TYR A 92 3.61 2.06 11.83
N ASN A 93 3.48 0.96 12.57
CA ASN A 93 3.48 -0.39 12.04
C ASN A 93 2.14 -1.08 12.28
N LEU A 94 1.74 -1.94 11.35
CA LEU A 94 0.72 -2.95 11.56
C LEU A 94 1.39 -4.24 12.06
N ILE A 95 0.82 -4.86 13.09
CA ILE A 95 1.17 -6.21 13.54
C ILE A 95 0.01 -7.13 13.14
N ASP A 96 0.30 -8.07 12.25
CA ASP A 96 -0.68 -9.05 11.76
C ASP A 96 -0.03 -10.42 11.59
N GLY A 97 -0.70 -11.48 12.02
CA GLY A 97 -0.17 -12.85 11.93
C GLY A 97 1.15 -13.13 12.69
N GLY A 98 1.58 -12.22 13.57
CA GLY A 98 2.90 -12.26 14.23
C GLY A 98 4.00 -11.52 13.47
N ASP A 99 3.71 -11.05 12.26
CA ASP A 99 4.60 -10.22 11.46
C ASP A 99 4.34 -8.73 11.70
N ARG A 100 5.39 -7.94 11.52
CA ARG A 100 5.34 -6.48 11.55
C ARG A 100 5.37 -5.96 10.12
N TYR A 101 4.62 -4.91 9.83
CA TYR A 101 4.62 -4.21 8.54
C TYR A 101 4.70 -2.70 8.75
N LEU A 102 5.64 -2.04 8.06
CA LEU A 102 5.73 -0.59 8.02
C LEU A 102 4.59 -0.01 7.18
N ILE A 103 3.86 0.94 7.74
CA ILE A 103 2.78 1.62 7.02
C ILE A 103 3.38 2.82 6.27
N LEU A 104 3.11 2.88 4.97
CA LEU A 104 3.44 4.01 4.12
C LEU A 104 2.17 4.78 3.75
N CYS A 105 2.27 6.10 3.60
CA CYS A 105 1.17 6.96 3.18
C CYS A 105 1.66 8.08 2.25
N THR A 106 0.82 8.55 1.33
CA THR A 106 1.09 9.74 0.51
C THR A 106 0.89 11.06 1.25
N LYS A 107 0.39 11.02 2.49
CA LYS A 107 0.24 12.16 3.39
C LYS A 107 1.19 12.02 4.56
N GLU A 108 1.85 13.12 4.93
CA GLU A 108 2.70 13.19 6.13
C GLU A 108 1.86 13.20 7.42
N ASP A 109 0.70 13.88 7.39
CA ASP A 109 -0.30 13.85 8.45
C ASP A 109 -1.14 12.56 8.37
N PHE A 110 -0.54 11.44 8.73
CA PHE A 110 -1.17 10.13 8.63
C PHE A 110 -2.37 9.97 9.59
N PRO A 111 -3.61 9.79 9.08
CA PRO A 111 -4.79 9.62 9.93
C PRO A 111 -4.92 8.15 10.36
N VAL A 112 -4.25 7.79 11.46
CA VAL A 112 -4.15 6.39 11.92
C VAL A 112 -5.52 5.79 12.31
N GLU A 113 -6.44 6.59 12.83
CA GLU A 113 -7.79 6.13 13.17
C GLU A 113 -8.58 5.74 11.93
N ASP A 114 -8.40 6.46 10.82
CA ASP A 114 -8.99 6.13 9.52
C ASP A 114 -8.42 4.86 8.93
N TYR A 115 -7.11 4.71 9.02
CA TYR A 115 -6.44 3.46 8.65
C TYR A 115 -7.03 2.27 9.43
N ILE A 116 -7.17 2.38 10.75
CA ILE A 116 -7.76 1.35 11.59
C ILE A 116 -9.20 1.04 11.16
N ARG A 117 -10.02 2.06 10.86
CA ARG A 117 -11.39 1.88 10.36
C ARG A 117 -11.40 1.10 9.03
N VAL A 118 -10.49 1.42 8.12
CA VAL A 118 -10.38 0.73 6.83
C VAL A 118 -9.93 -0.72 6.99
N ILE A 119 -8.96 -1.01 7.85
CA ILE A 119 -8.52 -2.40 8.12
C ILE A 119 -9.65 -3.22 8.76
N LYS A 120 -10.37 -2.65 9.74
CA LYS A 120 -11.54 -3.32 10.33
C LYS A 120 -12.59 -3.67 9.29
N ARG A 121 -12.81 -2.80 8.29
CA ARG A 121 -13.77 -3.04 7.21
C ARG A 121 -13.43 -4.27 6.37
N ILE A 122 -12.15 -4.63 6.21
CA ILE A 122 -11.71 -5.82 5.48
C ILE A 122 -12.28 -7.11 6.09
N SER A 123 -12.41 -7.15 7.42
CA SER A 123 -12.85 -8.32 8.18
C SER A 123 -14.29 -8.23 8.67
N PHE A 124 -15.09 -7.29 8.13
CA PHE A 124 -16.42 -6.95 8.67
C PHE A 124 -16.41 -6.61 10.17
N GLY A 125 -15.30 -6.08 10.67
CA GLY A 125 -15.10 -5.73 12.08
C GLY A 125 -14.72 -6.89 12.99
N LEU A 126 -14.51 -8.09 12.46
CA LEU A 126 -14.14 -9.28 13.25
C LEU A 126 -12.67 -9.29 13.67
N HIS A 127 -11.81 -8.61 12.91
CA HIS A 127 -10.40 -8.46 13.23
C HIS A 127 -10.15 -7.13 13.95
N VAL A 128 -9.40 -7.19 15.05
CA VAL A 128 -8.90 -6.01 15.77
C VAL A 128 -7.45 -5.80 15.34
N PRO A 129 -7.17 -4.83 14.46
CA PRO A 129 -5.81 -4.59 14.01
C PRO A 129 -4.96 -4.07 15.18
N ASN A 130 -3.78 -4.65 15.35
CA ASN A 130 -2.77 -4.13 16.26
C ASN A 130 -1.89 -3.13 15.49
N VAL A 131 -2.03 -1.84 15.79
CA VAL A 131 -1.24 -0.77 15.17
C VAL A 131 -0.39 -0.12 16.25
N GLU A 132 0.93 -0.13 16.05
CA GLU A 132 1.91 0.35 17.03
C GLU A 132 2.65 1.56 16.47
N ARG A 133 2.83 2.59 17.31
CA ARG A 133 3.67 3.75 16.96
C ARG A 133 5.16 3.40 17.16
N VAL A 134 5.98 3.69 16.16
CA VAL A 134 7.44 3.65 16.24
C VAL A 134 7.90 4.77 17.17
N LYS A 135 8.63 4.40 18.23
CA LYS A 135 9.26 5.34 19.16
C LYS A 135 10.55 5.92 18.59
#